data_AF-A0A927ZJX0-F1
#
_entry.id   AF-A0A927ZJX0-F1
#
_cell.length_a   1.000
_cell.length_b   1.000
_cell.length_c   1.000
_cell.angle_alpha   90.00
_cell.angle_beta   90.00
_cell.angle_gamma   90.00
#
_symmetry.space_group_name_H-M   'P 1'
#
loop_
_entity.id
_entity.type
_entity.pdbx_description
1 polymer ?
#
loop_
_entity_poly.entity_id
_entity_poly.type
_entity_poly.pdbx_seq_one_letter_code
_entity_poly.pdbx_strand_id
1 'polypeptide(L)'
;MKFLTTGEKLRKLRHQLNIEQDALTQIGVSRNFISMLENNKRDLTESRAIQITELLIKIAKEKNINLNIADDYLLITPLQEAERYCCVALDNLKKLDEASSIYQIIKTYNLDFVRPRYYLTIADMLFNEKNYTEAFVNYLDSLDSYKNINEYTKIPYIYNRLGRCRSLKLDYQEALFYFIKSYESSLLYNDEKIKKIVLYNIAWCNINMSNIESALHFIDRYLELCNQNETFNDYIRGIILKADCYVKKQDFEFATKLYIDSIKLFTDEYNPFLGYIYNNLGEINMKTKSTDLALEYFDKAQLIIEKSDIERISHTLIYKAELFIQNNDYSEALLQTVQAIAYAKSFKDDEYLYRGYTLLESIYEHYNNTEKLQQAYKDMLSLLEGTSDKDSKMKIHAKLSIISMKDNKLDICLNHLKNIVNM
;
A
#
# COMPACT_ATOMS: atom_id res chain seq x y z
N MET A 1 -19.47 20.42 13.19
CA MET A 1 -19.04 20.55 14.61
C MET A 1 -18.50 21.97 14.84
N LYS A 2 -18.82 22.62 15.96
CA LYS A 2 -18.33 23.98 16.30
C LYS A 2 -17.37 23.90 17.49
N PHE A 3 -16.15 24.42 17.34
CA PHE A 3 -15.16 24.54 18.41
C PHE A 3 -15.29 25.91 19.08
N LEU A 4 -15.18 25.95 20.42
CA LEU A 4 -15.52 27.14 21.21
C LEU A 4 -14.35 28.11 21.27
N THR A 5 -14.64 29.41 21.19
CA THR A 5 -13.64 30.44 21.48
C THR A 5 -13.30 30.47 22.98
N THR A 6 -12.20 31.13 23.37
CA THR A 6 -11.85 31.35 24.79
C THR A 6 -13.00 31.95 25.60
N GLY A 7 -13.69 32.96 25.04
CA GLY A 7 -14.84 33.58 25.68
C GLY A 7 -16.03 32.62 25.87
N GLU A 8 -16.32 31.82 24.84
CA GLU A 8 -17.38 30.80 24.89
C GLU A 8 -17.04 29.67 25.87
N LYS A 9 -15.77 29.25 25.93
CA LYS A 9 -15.25 28.27 26.91
C LYS A 9 -15.42 28.78 28.34
N LEU A 10 -14.98 30.01 28.61
CA LEU A 10 -15.12 30.64 29.91
C LEU A 10 -16.59 30.75 30.33
N ARG A 11 -17.45 31.23 29.43
CA ARG A 11 -18.88 31.33 29.68
C ARG A 11 -19.51 29.97 29.96
N LYS A 12 -19.15 28.94 29.19
CA LYS A 12 -19.63 27.55 29.40
C LYS A 12 -19.23 27.02 30.77
N LEU A 13 -17.95 27.16 31.15
CA LEU A 13 -17.46 26.74 32.47
C LEU A 13 -18.17 27.48 33.60
N ARG A 14 -18.37 28.79 33.43
CA ARG A 14 -19.07 29.63 34.40
C ARG A 14 -20.51 29.16 34.64
N HIS A 15 -21.24 28.86 33.56
CA HIS A 15 -22.60 28.31 33.65
C HIS A 15 -22.62 26.90 34.24
N GLN A 16 -21.67 26.04 33.88
CA GLN A 16 -21.53 24.70 34.44
C GLN A 16 -21.29 24.73 35.96
N LEU A 17 -20.54 25.71 36.46
CA LEU A 17 -20.31 25.92 37.89
C LEU A 17 -21.41 26.74 38.58
N ASN A 18 -22.41 27.23 37.83
CA ASN A 18 -23.47 28.11 38.32
C ASN A 18 -22.90 29.30 39.13
N ILE A 19 -22.02 30.09 38.52
CA ILE A 19 -21.46 31.31 39.12
C ILE A 19 -21.70 32.54 38.23
N GLU A 20 -21.73 33.72 38.83
CA GLU A 20 -21.83 34.99 38.11
C GLU A 20 -20.44 35.50 37.69
N GLN A 21 -20.38 36.48 36.78
CA GLN A 21 -19.12 37.08 36.34
C GLN A 21 -18.34 37.71 37.51
N ASP A 22 -19.04 38.18 38.54
CA ASP A 22 -18.47 38.77 39.75
C ASP A 22 -17.67 37.75 40.58
N ALA A 23 -17.96 36.45 40.47
CA ALA A 23 -17.14 35.43 41.11
C ALA A 23 -15.70 35.40 40.55
N LEU A 24 -15.52 35.77 39.27
CA LEU A 24 -14.22 35.78 38.61
C LEU A 24 -13.41 37.05 38.86
N THR A 25 -13.95 38.06 39.56
CA THR A 25 -13.18 39.29 39.85
C THR A 25 -12.15 39.08 40.96
N GLN A 26 -12.20 37.95 41.68
CA GLN A 26 -11.28 37.59 42.77
C GLN A 26 -9.80 37.56 42.34
N ILE A 27 -9.52 37.33 41.05
CA ILE A 27 -8.15 37.37 40.50
C ILE A 27 -7.66 38.80 40.20
N GLY A 28 -8.40 39.84 40.59
CA GLY A 28 -8.02 41.23 40.36
C GLY A 28 -8.28 41.70 38.92
N VAL A 29 -9.40 41.27 38.33
CA VAL A 29 -9.91 41.77 37.03
C VAL A 29 -11.31 42.33 37.19
N SER A 30 -11.69 43.31 36.36
CA SER A 30 -13.03 43.92 36.44
C SER A 30 -14.11 43.03 35.83
N ARG A 31 -15.35 43.14 36.30
CA ARG A 31 -16.51 42.48 35.67
C ARG A 31 -16.62 42.81 34.18
N ASN A 32 -16.32 44.07 33.82
CA ASN A 32 -16.34 44.52 32.43
C ASN A 32 -15.26 43.80 31.59
N PHE A 33 -14.08 43.54 32.15
CA PHE A 33 -13.05 42.73 31.51
C PHE A 33 -13.55 41.31 31.23
N ILE A 34 -14.16 40.64 32.21
CA ILE A 34 -14.75 39.29 32.05
C ILE A 34 -15.85 39.30 30.97
N SER A 35 -16.74 40.30 30.97
CA SER A 35 -17.78 40.45 29.94
C SER A 35 -17.18 40.65 28.54
N MET A 36 -16.11 41.45 28.42
CA MET A 36 -15.40 41.62 27.15
C MET A 36 -14.73 40.33 26.69
N LEU A 37 -14.13 39.55 27.61
CA LEU A 37 -13.57 38.23 27.31
C LEU A 37 -14.65 37.26 26.83
N GLU A 38 -15.77 37.11 27.55
CA GLU A 38 -16.87 36.18 27.20
C GLU A 38 -17.51 36.49 25.84
N ASN A 39 -17.46 37.75 25.40
CA ASN A 39 -17.97 38.20 24.11
C ASN A 39 -16.89 38.30 23.03
N ASN A 40 -15.69 37.74 23.25
CA ASN A 40 -14.55 37.77 22.32
C ASN A 40 -14.12 39.19 21.87
N LYS A 41 -14.35 40.20 22.72
CA LYS A 41 -13.94 41.59 22.49
C LYS A 41 -12.56 41.92 23.08
N ARG A 42 -11.96 40.99 23.82
CA ARG A 42 -10.63 41.15 24.43
C ARG A 42 -9.94 39.79 24.50
N ASP A 43 -8.63 39.78 24.30
CA ASP A 43 -7.82 38.57 24.41
C ASP A 43 -7.40 38.29 25.85
N LEU A 44 -7.13 37.01 26.12
CA LEU A 44 -6.69 36.50 27.41
C LEU A 44 -5.18 36.23 27.37
N THR A 45 -4.43 36.81 28.31
CA THR A 45 -3.00 36.51 28.46
C THR A 45 -2.80 35.18 29.17
N GLU A 46 -1.66 34.53 28.94
CA GLU A 46 -1.33 33.23 29.54
C GLU A 46 -1.43 33.24 31.07
N SER A 47 -0.78 34.20 31.73
CA SER A 47 -0.87 34.37 33.20
C SER A 47 -2.30 34.52 33.70
N ARG A 48 -3.17 35.21 32.94
CA ARG A 48 -4.58 35.38 33.32
C ARG A 48 -5.42 34.15 33.05
N ALA A 49 -5.12 33.40 31.99
CA ALA A 49 -5.76 32.12 31.75
C ALA A 49 -5.51 31.13 32.89
N ILE A 50 -4.26 31.01 33.35
CA ILE A 50 -3.89 30.16 34.48
C ILE A 50 -4.67 30.57 35.74
N GLN A 51 -4.66 31.86 36.09
CA GLN A 51 -5.39 32.35 37.26
C GLN A 51 -6.90 32.10 37.20
N ILE A 52 -7.52 32.27 36.03
CA ILE A 52 -8.95 31.96 35.83
C ILE A 52 -9.18 30.45 35.98
N THR A 53 -8.36 29.62 35.35
CA THR A 53 -8.49 28.15 35.41
C THR A 53 -8.34 27.63 36.83
N GLU A 54 -7.32 28.08 37.57
CA GLU A 54 -7.11 27.73 38.98
C GLU A 54 -8.30 28.11 39.87
N LEU A 55 -8.85 29.32 39.67
CA LEU A 55 -10.03 29.78 40.39
C LEU A 55 -11.25 28.90 40.08
N LEU A 56 -11.47 28.56 38.80
CA LEU A 56 -12.57 27.69 38.38
C LEU A 56 -12.44 26.28 38.98
N ILE A 57 -11.23 25.69 39.00
CA ILE A 57 -10.97 24.39 39.62
C ILE A 57 -11.21 24.46 41.14
N LYS A 58 -10.79 25.55 41.80
CA LYS A 58 -11.05 25.76 43.23
C LYS A 58 -12.56 25.81 43.53
N ILE A 59 -13.31 26.62 42.78
CA ILE A 59 -14.77 26.72 42.92
C ILE A 59 -15.44 25.37 42.64
N ALA A 60 -14.96 24.62 41.65
CA ALA A 60 -15.49 23.30 41.33
C ALA A 60 -15.30 22.32 42.51
N LYS A 61 -14.11 22.32 43.13
CA LYS A 61 -13.84 21.53 44.34
C LYS A 61 -14.75 21.91 45.51
N GLU A 62 -14.93 23.21 45.76
CA GLU A 62 -15.83 23.71 46.82
C GLU A 62 -17.29 23.31 46.58
N LYS A 63 -17.72 23.20 45.32
CA LYS A 63 -19.07 22.77 44.93
C LYS A 63 -19.22 21.25 44.75
N ASN A 64 -18.19 20.45 45.03
CA ASN A 64 -18.15 19.01 44.75
C ASN A 64 -18.46 18.65 43.27
N ILE A 65 -18.09 19.53 42.33
CA ILE A 65 -18.19 19.30 40.88
C ILE A 65 -16.83 18.81 40.38
N ASN A 66 -16.80 17.67 39.71
CA ASN A 66 -15.57 17.18 39.08
C ASN A 66 -15.30 17.97 37.78
N LEU A 67 -14.37 18.91 37.84
CA LEU A 67 -13.90 19.68 36.69
C LEU A 67 -12.44 19.32 36.39
N ASN A 68 -12.23 18.46 35.39
CA ASN A 68 -10.91 18.04 34.94
C ASN A 68 -10.53 18.77 33.66
N ILE A 69 -9.89 19.94 33.79
CA ILE A 69 -9.39 20.75 32.68
C ILE A 69 -7.91 21.07 32.93
N ALA A 70 -7.12 21.10 31.86
CA ALA A 70 -5.73 21.51 31.92
C ALA A 70 -5.61 23.04 32.07
N ASP A 71 -4.49 23.51 32.61
CA ASP A 71 -4.25 24.94 32.89
C ASP A 71 -4.29 25.80 31.62
N ASP A 72 -3.90 25.23 30.48
CA ASP A 72 -3.89 25.85 29.16
C ASP A 72 -5.25 25.79 28.43
N TYR A 73 -6.29 25.15 29.01
CA TYR A 73 -7.56 24.88 28.33
C TYR A 73 -8.22 26.13 27.70
N LEU A 74 -8.17 27.26 28.41
CA LEU A 74 -8.72 28.54 27.94
C LEU A 74 -7.88 29.19 26.83
N LEU A 75 -6.61 28.83 26.69
CA LEU A 75 -5.69 29.35 25.67
C LEU A 75 -5.78 28.58 24.35
N ILE A 76 -6.29 27.35 24.38
CA ILE A 76 -6.46 26.54 23.17
C ILE A 76 -7.48 27.23 22.25
N THR A 77 -7.02 27.65 21.07
CA THR A 77 -7.88 28.30 20.06
C THR A 77 -8.85 27.28 19.42
N PRO A 78 -9.97 27.73 18.82
CA PRO A 78 -10.84 26.83 18.04
C PRO A 78 -10.09 26.07 16.95
N LEU A 79 -9.08 26.70 16.34
CA LEU A 79 -8.21 26.09 15.33
C LEU A 79 -7.42 24.93 15.93
N GLN A 80 -6.68 25.16 17.01
CA GLN A 80 -5.88 24.13 17.69
C GLN A 80 -6.74 22.99 18.24
N GLU A 81 -7.94 23.30 18.73
CA GLU A 81 -8.89 22.28 19.19
C GLU A 81 -9.42 21.44 18.02
N ALA A 82 -9.72 22.07 16.88
CA ALA A 82 -10.11 21.37 15.66
C ALA A 82 -8.96 20.49 15.13
N GLU A 83 -7.72 20.96 15.17
CA GLU A 83 -6.53 20.19 14.78
C GLU A 83 -6.35 18.96 15.67
N ARG A 84 -6.40 19.14 16.99
CA ARG A 84 -6.30 18.04 17.96
C ARG A 84 -7.41 17.03 17.75
N TYR A 85 -8.65 17.50 17.60
CA TYR A 85 -9.80 16.64 17.32
C TYR A 85 -9.60 15.82 16.04
N CYS A 86 -9.25 16.47 14.92
CA CYS A 86 -9.06 15.79 13.65
C CYS A 86 -7.90 14.78 13.70
N CYS A 87 -6.79 15.12 14.36
CA CYS A 87 -5.67 14.19 14.55
C CYS A 87 -6.11 12.92 15.31
N VAL A 88 -6.82 13.09 16.43
CA VAL A 88 -7.31 11.96 17.24
C VAL A 88 -8.36 11.16 16.49
N ALA A 89 -9.24 11.82 15.73
CA ALA A 89 -10.24 11.15 14.91
C ALA A 89 -9.60 10.31 13.81
N LEU A 90 -8.55 10.82 13.15
CA LEU A 90 -7.78 10.08 12.14
C LEU A 90 -7.06 8.86 12.72
N ASP A 91 -6.48 8.99 13.92
CA ASP A 91 -5.79 7.86 14.58
C ASP A 91 -6.73 6.72 14.97
N ASN A 92 -8.01 7.03 15.20
CA ASN A 92 -9.03 6.06 15.56
C ASN A 92 -9.95 5.68 14.40
N LEU A 93 -9.65 6.14 13.18
CA LEU A 93 -10.49 5.92 12.02
C LEU A 93 -10.50 4.43 11.63
N LYS A 94 -11.69 3.83 11.61
CA LYS A 94 -11.87 2.40 11.27
C LYS A 94 -12.47 2.16 9.90
N LYS A 95 -13.28 3.11 9.41
CA LYS A 95 -14.01 2.99 8.15
C LYS A 95 -13.86 4.27 7.33
N LEU A 96 -13.73 4.11 6.01
CA LEU A 96 -13.59 5.25 5.10
C LEU A 96 -14.79 6.20 5.12
N ASP A 97 -16.01 5.69 5.33
CA ASP A 97 -17.24 6.52 5.36
C ASP A 97 -17.18 7.64 6.42
N GLU A 98 -16.50 7.38 7.55
CA GLU A 98 -16.34 8.32 8.66
C GLU A 98 -15.41 9.49 8.32
N ALA A 99 -14.50 9.30 7.34
CA ALA A 99 -13.51 10.28 6.93
C ALA A 99 -14.13 11.58 6.40
N SER A 100 -15.27 11.48 5.71
CA SER A 100 -15.96 12.62 5.11
C SER A 100 -16.27 13.73 6.12
N SER A 101 -16.65 13.36 7.35
CA SER A 101 -16.95 14.28 8.44
C SER A 101 -15.70 15.02 8.93
N ILE A 102 -14.55 14.34 8.97
CA ILE A 102 -13.25 14.91 9.34
C ILE A 102 -12.82 15.91 8.26
N TYR A 103 -12.97 15.55 6.98
CA TYR A 103 -12.60 16.43 5.88
C TYR A 103 -13.40 17.74 5.87
N GLN A 104 -14.70 17.68 6.20
CA GLN A 104 -15.52 18.87 6.35
C GLN A 104 -14.98 19.82 7.42
N ILE A 105 -14.48 19.29 8.54
CA ILE A 105 -13.86 20.10 9.59
C ILE A 105 -12.55 20.71 9.09
N ILE A 106 -11.68 19.91 8.46
CA ILE A 106 -10.41 20.39 7.87
C ILE A 106 -10.66 21.55 6.91
N LYS A 107 -11.67 21.45 6.05
CA LYS A 107 -12.05 22.50 5.10
C LYS A 107 -12.64 23.72 5.80
N THR A 108 -13.50 23.54 6.80
CA THR A 108 -14.17 24.65 7.49
C THR A 108 -13.20 25.53 8.26
N TYR A 109 -12.18 24.92 8.88
CA TYR A 109 -11.19 25.62 9.71
C TYR A 109 -9.86 25.88 8.97
N ASN A 110 -9.74 25.52 7.68
CA ASN A 110 -8.51 25.62 6.89
C ASN A 110 -7.30 24.99 7.58
N LEU A 111 -7.44 23.72 8.00
CA LEU A 111 -6.41 23.00 8.76
C LEU A 111 -5.30 22.47 7.83
N ASP A 112 -4.47 23.37 7.30
CA ASP A 112 -3.46 23.04 6.29
C ASP A 112 -2.41 22.02 6.80
N PHE A 113 -2.05 22.04 8.09
CA PHE A 113 -1.13 21.08 8.69
C PHE A 113 -1.74 19.69 8.93
N VAL A 114 -3.07 19.58 9.01
CA VAL A 114 -3.79 18.31 9.22
C VAL A 114 -4.20 17.67 7.89
N ARG A 115 -4.47 18.49 6.87
CA ARG A 115 -4.85 18.04 5.53
C ARG A 115 -3.92 16.96 4.93
N PRO A 116 -2.58 17.10 4.93
CA PRO A 116 -1.71 16.06 4.37
C PRO A 116 -1.82 14.74 5.13
N ARG A 117 -1.98 14.78 6.46
CA ARG A 117 -2.18 13.59 7.31
C ARG A 117 -3.51 12.91 6.98
N TYR A 118 -4.58 13.67 6.77
CA TYR A 118 -5.87 13.14 6.32
C TYR A 118 -5.70 12.31 5.04
N TYR A 119 -5.13 12.90 3.98
CA TYR A 119 -4.94 12.21 2.71
C TYR A 119 -4.05 10.97 2.87
N LEU A 120 -3.00 11.05 3.70
CA LEU A 120 -2.12 9.91 3.97
C LEU A 120 -2.86 8.74 4.62
N THR A 121 -3.68 9.03 5.64
CA THR A 121 -4.47 8.02 6.36
C THR A 121 -5.47 7.34 5.41
N ILE A 122 -6.18 8.12 4.59
CA ILE A 122 -7.13 7.57 3.61
C ILE A 122 -6.42 6.71 2.56
N ALA A 123 -5.28 7.18 2.05
CA ALA A 123 -4.47 6.42 1.11
C ALA A 123 -4.00 5.08 1.71
N ASP A 124 -3.53 5.09 2.96
CA ASP A 124 -3.11 3.88 3.66
C ASP A 124 -4.27 2.88 3.86
N MET A 125 -5.47 3.36 4.18
CA MET A 125 -6.66 2.51 4.29
C MET A 125 -7.06 1.91 2.93
N LEU A 126 -7.17 2.73 1.89
CA LEU A 126 -7.48 2.28 0.53
C LEU A 126 -6.46 1.25 0.01
N PHE A 127 -5.17 1.49 0.30
CA PHE A 127 -4.11 0.54 -0.05
C PHE A 127 -4.30 -0.80 0.65
N ASN A 128 -4.67 -0.81 1.93
CA ASN A 128 -4.93 -2.05 2.68
C ASN A 128 -6.19 -2.78 2.15
N GLU A 129 -7.17 -2.05 1.64
CA GLU A 129 -8.35 -2.61 0.93
C GLU A 129 -8.03 -3.06 -0.50
N LYS A 130 -6.75 -2.96 -0.91
CA LYS A 130 -6.22 -3.27 -2.25
C LYS A 130 -6.84 -2.38 -3.35
N ASN A 131 -7.35 -1.19 -3.00
CA ASN A 131 -7.82 -0.18 -3.94
C ASN A 131 -6.66 0.76 -4.32
N TYR A 132 -5.72 0.24 -5.11
CA TYR A 132 -4.45 0.92 -5.40
C TYR A 132 -4.60 2.19 -6.24
N THR A 133 -5.61 2.26 -7.11
CA THR A 133 -5.84 3.43 -7.97
C THR A 133 -6.26 4.64 -7.15
N GLU A 134 -7.24 4.49 -6.25
CA GLU A 134 -7.67 5.60 -5.39
C GLU A 134 -6.65 5.91 -4.30
N ALA A 135 -5.96 4.88 -3.79
CA ALA A 135 -4.84 5.08 -2.86
C ALA A 135 -3.75 5.94 -3.49
N PHE A 136 -3.38 5.67 -4.75
CA PHE A 136 -2.38 6.44 -5.48
C PHE A 136 -2.74 7.92 -5.59
N VAL A 137 -3.99 8.24 -5.93
CA VAL A 137 -4.47 9.63 -5.99
C VAL A 137 -4.36 10.32 -4.62
N ASN A 138 -4.80 9.67 -3.54
CA ASN A 138 -4.70 10.25 -2.20
C ASN A 138 -3.24 10.38 -1.72
N TYR A 139 -2.34 9.49 -2.12
CA TYR A 139 -0.91 9.67 -1.84
C TYR A 139 -0.31 10.87 -2.58
N LEU A 140 -0.74 11.15 -3.82
CA LEU A 140 -0.31 12.35 -4.55
C LEU A 140 -0.81 13.62 -3.84
N ASP A 141 -2.08 13.66 -3.44
CA ASP A 141 -2.65 14.79 -2.69
C ASP A 141 -1.93 15.00 -1.35
N SER A 142 -1.57 13.91 -0.67
CA SER A 142 -0.78 13.95 0.55
C SER A 142 0.63 14.48 0.30
N LEU A 143 1.31 14.00 -0.74
CA LEU A 143 2.65 14.42 -1.13
C LEU A 143 2.71 15.92 -1.40
N ASP A 144 1.79 16.42 -2.22
CA ASP A 144 1.74 17.84 -2.59
C ASP A 144 1.40 18.72 -1.38
N SER A 145 0.46 18.26 -0.54
CA SER A 145 0.13 18.95 0.72
C SER A 145 1.32 19.02 1.67
N TYR A 146 2.09 17.95 1.85
CA TYR A 146 3.28 17.92 2.70
C TYR A 146 4.39 18.85 2.19
N LYS A 147 4.61 18.89 0.86
CA LYS A 147 5.54 19.84 0.24
C LYS A 147 5.12 21.29 0.47
N ASN A 148 3.83 21.60 0.34
CA ASN A 148 3.30 22.96 0.53
C ASN A 148 3.51 23.50 1.95
N ILE A 149 3.40 22.63 2.97
CA ILE A 149 3.66 23.02 4.37
C ILE A 149 5.13 22.89 4.77
N ASN A 150 6.03 22.58 3.82
CA ASN A 150 7.45 22.36 4.05
C ASN A 150 7.78 21.24 5.07
N GLU A 151 6.94 20.22 5.16
CA GLU A 151 7.13 19.06 6.05
C GLU A 151 7.54 17.83 5.24
N TYR A 152 8.85 17.59 5.19
CA TYR A 152 9.42 16.60 4.27
C TYR A 152 9.64 15.21 4.88
N THR A 153 9.42 15.05 6.19
CA THR A 153 9.71 13.80 6.92
C THR A 153 8.93 12.59 6.43
N LYS A 154 7.73 12.80 5.86
CA LYS A 154 6.87 11.72 5.33
C LYS A 154 7.08 11.43 3.85
N ILE A 155 7.83 12.27 3.13
CA ILE A 155 7.99 12.16 1.68
C ILE A 155 8.64 10.84 1.22
N PRO A 156 9.70 10.31 1.88
CA PRO A 156 10.23 8.99 1.52
C PRO A 156 9.14 7.91 1.59
N TYR A 157 8.39 7.86 2.69
CA TYR A 157 7.29 6.91 2.85
C TYR A 157 6.25 7.04 1.73
N ILE A 158 5.82 8.27 1.41
CA ILE A 158 4.77 8.51 0.41
C ILE A 158 5.24 8.08 -0.98
N TYR A 159 6.46 8.43 -1.40
CA TYR A 159 7.01 7.97 -2.67
C TYR A 159 7.11 6.44 -2.74
N ASN A 160 7.53 5.78 -1.65
CA ASN A 160 7.52 4.32 -1.61
C ASN A 160 6.09 3.76 -1.79
N ARG A 161 5.07 4.35 -1.17
CA ARG A 161 3.68 3.90 -1.33
C ARG A 161 3.13 4.14 -2.74
N LEU A 162 3.47 5.27 -3.36
CA LEU A 162 3.14 5.54 -4.78
C LEU A 162 3.73 4.49 -5.70
N GLY A 163 5.02 4.16 -5.52
CA GLY A 163 5.69 3.10 -6.28
C GLY A 163 5.04 1.75 -6.07
N ARG A 164 4.65 1.41 -4.82
CA ARG A 164 3.94 0.16 -4.54
C ARG A 164 2.57 0.08 -5.22
N CYS A 165 1.81 1.18 -5.27
CA CYS A 165 0.52 1.20 -5.98
C CYS A 165 0.71 0.86 -7.46
N ARG A 166 1.71 1.48 -8.11
CA ARG A 166 2.02 1.22 -9.52
C ARG A 166 2.53 -0.20 -9.77
N SER A 167 3.41 -0.69 -8.93
CA SER A 167 3.95 -2.05 -9.01
C SER A 167 2.84 -3.10 -8.90
N LEU A 168 1.91 -2.93 -7.95
CA LEU A 168 0.76 -3.84 -7.78
C LEU A 168 -0.27 -3.74 -8.91
N LYS A 169 -0.23 -2.68 -9.70
CA LYS A 169 -0.97 -2.51 -10.96
C LYS A 169 -0.15 -2.88 -12.20
N LEU A 170 0.95 -3.62 -12.01
CA LEU A 170 1.84 -4.11 -13.08
C LEU A 170 2.56 -3.00 -13.87
N ASP A 171 2.55 -1.76 -13.38
CA ASP A 171 3.28 -0.64 -13.96
C ASP A 171 4.66 -0.51 -13.30
N TYR A 172 5.57 -1.42 -13.68
CA TYR A 172 6.90 -1.50 -13.07
C TYR A 172 7.80 -0.32 -13.43
N GLN A 173 7.58 0.31 -14.59
CA GLN A 173 8.37 1.47 -15.03
C GLN A 173 8.04 2.70 -14.19
N GLU A 174 6.75 3.02 -14.01
CA GLU A 174 6.35 4.13 -13.16
C GLU A 174 6.62 3.82 -11.67
N ALA A 175 6.47 2.56 -11.26
CA ALA A 175 6.86 2.12 -9.93
C ALA A 175 8.34 2.40 -9.62
N LEU A 176 9.23 2.02 -10.55
CA LEU A 176 10.67 2.24 -10.42
C LEU A 176 11.00 3.74 -10.28
N PHE A 177 10.34 4.61 -11.06
CA PHE A 177 10.49 6.06 -10.93
C PHE A 177 10.20 6.54 -9.50
N TYR A 178 9.08 6.13 -8.92
CA TYR A 178 8.71 6.52 -7.55
C TYR A 178 9.64 5.89 -6.49
N PHE A 179 10.07 4.65 -6.68
CA PHE A 179 11.01 4.02 -5.75
C PHE A 179 12.37 4.71 -5.76
N ILE A 180 12.87 5.16 -6.91
CA ILE A 180 14.10 5.97 -6.99
C ILE A 180 13.90 7.30 -6.25
N LYS A 181 12.77 8.00 -6.44
CA LYS A 181 12.47 9.23 -5.70
C LYS A 181 12.39 9.00 -4.19
N SER A 182 11.83 7.86 -3.78
CA SER A 182 11.79 7.44 -2.39
C SER A 182 13.19 7.19 -1.82
N TYR A 183 14.06 6.55 -2.61
CA TYR A 183 15.44 6.28 -2.23
C TYR A 183 16.25 7.57 -2.07
N GLU A 184 16.21 8.47 -3.06
CA GLU A 184 16.84 9.80 -3.00
C GLU A 184 16.38 10.57 -1.76
N SER A 185 15.07 10.60 -1.50
CA SER A 185 14.49 11.29 -0.34
C SER A 185 14.90 10.64 0.98
N SER A 186 14.96 9.30 1.03
CA SER A 186 15.39 8.58 2.24
C SER A 186 16.83 8.89 2.63
N LEU A 187 17.72 9.09 1.65
CA LEU A 187 19.09 9.53 1.89
C LEU A 187 19.12 10.97 2.40
N LEU A 188 18.35 11.87 1.78
CA LEU A 188 18.29 13.28 2.15
C LEU A 188 17.80 13.49 3.59
N TYR A 189 16.84 12.68 4.03
CA TYR A 189 16.22 12.80 5.36
C TYR A 189 16.69 11.72 6.36
N ASN A 190 17.73 10.96 6.03
CA ASN A 190 18.31 9.90 6.88
C ASN A 190 17.29 8.85 7.36
N ASP A 191 16.32 8.48 6.51
CA ASP A 191 15.34 7.43 6.80
C ASP A 191 15.88 6.06 6.40
N GLU A 192 16.69 5.47 7.29
CA GLU A 192 17.33 4.16 7.10
C GLU A 192 16.32 3.03 6.87
N LYS A 193 15.14 3.12 7.49
CA LYS A 193 14.09 2.11 7.35
C LYS A 193 13.52 2.11 5.94
N ILE A 194 13.13 3.28 5.44
CA ILE A 194 12.61 3.40 4.06
C ILE A 194 13.72 3.10 3.06
N LYS A 195 14.95 3.56 3.29
CA LYS A 195 16.11 3.25 2.44
C LYS A 195 16.25 1.76 2.19
N LYS A 196 16.19 0.92 3.24
CA LYS A 196 16.23 -0.54 3.09
C LYS A 196 15.04 -1.06 2.27
N ILE A 197 13.82 -0.65 2.61
CA ILE A 197 12.59 -1.11 1.93
C ILE A 197 12.63 -0.82 0.42
N VAL A 198 13.08 0.38 0.03
CA VAL A 198 13.06 0.78 -1.39
C VAL A 198 14.15 0.10 -2.20
N LEU A 199 15.28 -0.29 -1.61
CA LEU A 199 16.29 -1.09 -2.32
C LEU A 199 15.71 -2.43 -2.76
N TYR A 200 14.94 -3.10 -1.89
CA TYR A 200 14.20 -4.31 -2.24
C TYR A 200 13.18 -4.05 -3.37
N ASN A 201 12.39 -2.98 -3.27
CA ASN A 201 11.38 -2.65 -4.27
C ASN A 201 11.98 -2.29 -5.64
N ILE A 202 13.11 -1.59 -5.66
CA ILE A 202 13.86 -1.27 -6.89
C ILE A 202 14.38 -2.57 -7.52
N ALA A 203 14.96 -3.47 -6.73
CA ALA A 203 15.40 -4.77 -7.22
C ALA A 203 14.25 -5.57 -7.84
N TRP A 204 13.11 -5.66 -7.14
CA TRP A 204 11.90 -6.34 -7.62
C TRP A 204 11.41 -5.79 -8.97
N CYS A 205 11.35 -4.46 -9.12
CA CYS A 205 10.95 -3.85 -10.39
C CYS A 205 11.94 -4.15 -11.51
N ASN A 206 13.24 -4.11 -11.22
CA ASN A 206 14.26 -4.43 -12.21
C ASN A 206 14.19 -5.89 -12.66
N ILE A 207 13.89 -6.85 -11.76
CA ILE A 207 13.64 -8.25 -12.15
C ILE A 207 12.47 -8.34 -13.12
N ASN A 208 11.35 -7.70 -12.80
CA ASN A 208 10.14 -7.72 -13.64
C ASN A 208 10.34 -7.02 -14.99
N MET A 209 11.22 -6.02 -15.04
CA MET A 209 11.64 -5.35 -16.28
C MET A 209 12.80 -6.08 -17.01
N SER A 210 13.22 -7.26 -16.54
CA SER A 210 14.35 -8.04 -17.09
C SER A 210 15.73 -7.34 -17.02
N ASN A 211 15.89 -6.33 -16.16
CA ASN A 211 17.14 -5.62 -15.90
C ASN A 211 17.95 -6.33 -14.80
N ILE A 212 18.40 -7.56 -15.08
CA ILE A 212 18.91 -8.49 -14.05
C ILE A 212 20.18 -7.98 -13.35
N GLU A 213 21.13 -7.38 -14.07
CA GLU A 213 22.37 -6.87 -13.44
C GLU A 213 22.09 -5.71 -12.49
N SER A 214 21.19 -4.80 -12.86
CA SER A 214 20.74 -3.73 -11.97
C SER A 214 20.02 -4.29 -10.74
N ALA A 215 19.17 -5.32 -10.92
CA ALA A 215 18.53 -5.98 -9.80
C ALA A 215 19.55 -6.55 -8.81
N LEU A 216 20.54 -7.31 -9.28
CA LEU A 216 21.61 -7.86 -8.45
C LEU A 216 22.36 -6.78 -7.67
N HIS A 217 22.70 -5.67 -8.32
CA HIS A 217 23.33 -4.53 -7.65
C HIS A 217 22.51 -4.00 -6.47
N PHE A 218 21.20 -3.80 -6.65
CA PHE A 218 20.33 -3.33 -5.56
C PHE A 218 20.06 -4.40 -4.49
N ILE A 219 20.02 -5.68 -4.87
CA ILE A 219 19.88 -6.81 -3.93
C ILE A 219 21.09 -6.89 -3.01
N ASP A 220 22.31 -6.77 -3.53
CA ASP A 220 23.53 -6.83 -2.71
C ASP A 220 23.53 -5.70 -1.67
N ARG A 221 23.17 -4.48 -2.08
CA ARG A 221 23.02 -3.32 -1.17
C ARG A 221 21.91 -3.50 -0.14
N TYR A 222 20.81 -4.17 -0.51
CA TYR A 222 19.74 -4.51 0.42
C TYR A 222 20.21 -5.55 1.45
N LEU A 223 20.94 -6.58 1.01
CA LEU A 223 21.49 -7.64 1.86
C LEU A 223 22.56 -7.12 2.82
N GLU A 224 23.36 -6.11 2.45
CA GLU A 224 24.29 -5.40 3.34
C GLU A 224 23.58 -4.78 4.57
N LEU A 225 22.29 -4.45 4.45
CA LEU A 225 21.46 -3.89 5.52
C LEU A 225 20.66 -4.96 6.27
N CYS A 226 20.83 -6.23 5.90
CA CYS A 226 20.16 -7.35 6.52
C CYS A 226 21.13 -8.13 7.41
N ASN A 227 20.58 -8.71 8.47
CA ASN A 227 21.30 -9.58 9.38
C ASN A 227 20.51 -10.87 9.49
N GLN A 228 21.17 -12.00 9.24
CA GLN A 228 20.55 -13.32 9.22
C GLN A 228 19.82 -13.67 10.53
N ASN A 229 20.28 -13.17 11.69
CA ASN A 229 19.68 -13.49 12.98
C ASN A 229 18.66 -12.43 13.43
N GLU A 230 18.93 -11.15 13.18
CA GLU A 230 18.09 -10.05 13.70
C GLU A 230 16.96 -9.68 12.74
N THR A 231 17.21 -9.77 11.43
CA THR A 231 16.26 -9.43 10.37
C THR A 231 16.10 -10.60 9.41
N PHE A 232 15.96 -11.81 9.98
CA PHE A 232 15.90 -13.08 9.27
C PHE A 232 14.98 -13.05 8.03
N ASN A 233 13.73 -12.61 8.21
CA ASN A 233 12.76 -12.53 7.10
C ASN A 233 13.23 -11.60 5.97
N ASP A 234 13.86 -10.47 6.30
CA ASP A 234 14.38 -9.53 5.31
C ASP A 234 15.58 -10.13 4.57
N TYR A 235 16.47 -10.81 5.30
CA TYR A 235 17.60 -11.54 4.72
C TYR A 235 17.14 -12.62 3.73
N ILE A 236 16.20 -13.49 4.15
CA ILE A 236 15.62 -14.54 3.31
C ILE A 236 14.98 -13.96 2.05
N ARG A 237 14.21 -12.86 2.15
CA ARG A 237 13.65 -12.16 0.99
C ARG A 237 14.73 -11.74 -0.01
N GLY A 238 15.85 -11.24 0.47
CA GLY A 238 16.98 -10.85 -0.38
C GLY A 238 17.64 -12.06 -1.05
N ILE A 239 17.77 -13.18 -0.35
CA ILE A 239 18.29 -14.42 -0.93
C ILE A 239 17.36 -14.98 -2.01
N ILE A 240 16.04 -14.96 -1.79
CA ILE A 240 15.05 -15.36 -2.80
C ILE A 240 15.21 -14.52 -4.07
N LEU A 241 15.24 -13.18 -3.94
CA LEU A 241 15.45 -12.31 -5.11
C LEU A 241 16.76 -12.59 -5.83
N LYS A 242 17.83 -12.81 -5.06
CA LYS A 242 19.14 -13.11 -5.63
C LYS A 242 19.08 -14.40 -6.44
N ALA A 243 18.53 -15.46 -5.86
CA ALA A 243 18.39 -16.75 -6.52
C ALA A 243 17.50 -16.65 -7.77
N ASP A 244 16.40 -15.90 -7.74
CA ASP A 244 15.55 -15.63 -8.90
C ASP A 244 16.31 -14.95 -10.05
N CYS A 245 17.18 -13.98 -9.75
CA CYS A 245 18.07 -13.39 -10.75
C CYS A 245 18.95 -14.46 -11.42
N TYR A 246 19.49 -15.41 -10.67
CA TYR A 246 20.30 -16.50 -11.24
C TYR A 246 19.46 -17.52 -12.02
N VAL A 247 18.21 -17.78 -11.62
CA VAL A 247 17.25 -18.54 -12.44
C VAL A 247 17.01 -17.85 -13.78
N LYS A 248 16.84 -16.52 -13.81
CA LYS A 248 16.69 -15.75 -15.07
C LYS A 248 17.95 -15.77 -15.91
N LYS A 249 19.14 -15.85 -15.30
CA LYS A 249 20.43 -16.04 -15.98
C LYS A 249 20.70 -17.48 -16.41
N GLN A 250 19.79 -18.42 -16.12
CA GLN A 250 19.94 -19.86 -16.36
C GLN A 250 21.09 -20.52 -15.58
N ASP A 251 21.59 -19.87 -14.53
CA ASP A 251 22.55 -20.45 -13.58
C ASP A 251 21.78 -21.20 -12.49
N PHE A 252 21.21 -22.34 -12.90
CA PHE A 252 20.34 -23.16 -12.04
C PHE A 252 21.11 -23.80 -10.88
N GLU A 253 22.39 -24.10 -11.05
CA GLU A 253 23.22 -24.68 -10.00
C GLU A 253 23.40 -23.69 -8.85
N PHE A 254 23.78 -22.44 -9.17
CA PHE A 254 23.98 -21.43 -8.14
C PHE A 254 22.66 -21.01 -7.47
N ALA A 255 21.58 -20.87 -8.25
CA ALA A 255 20.25 -20.61 -7.70
C ALA A 255 19.79 -21.71 -6.73
N THR A 256 19.94 -22.98 -7.14
CA THR A 256 19.60 -24.15 -6.30
C THR A 256 20.40 -24.15 -5.01
N LYS A 257 21.70 -23.85 -5.09
CA LYS A 257 22.56 -23.77 -3.91
C LYS A 257 22.07 -22.70 -2.93
N LEU A 258 21.77 -21.49 -3.41
CA LEU A 258 21.23 -20.40 -2.58
C LEU A 258 19.95 -20.83 -1.87
N TYR A 259 19.02 -21.47 -2.59
CA TYR A 259 17.78 -21.97 -2.03
C TYR A 259 18.00 -23.04 -0.96
N ILE A 260 18.77 -24.09 -1.26
CA ILE A 260 19.05 -25.18 -0.32
C ILE A 260 19.77 -24.66 0.93
N ASP A 261 20.74 -23.77 0.77
CA ASP A 261 21.46 -23.20 1.91
C ASP A 261 20.53 -22.32 2.77
N SER A 262 19.59 -21.60 2.16
CA SER A 262 18.58 -20.81 2.90
C SER A 262 17.58 -21.67 3.66
N ILE A 263 17.14 -22.82 3.10
CA ILE A 263 16.21 -23.75 3.76
C ILE A 263 16.77 -24.24 5.11
N LYS A 264 18.08 -24.49 5.19
CA LYS A 264 18.76 -24.95 6.42
C LYS A 264 18.69 -23.94 7.57
N LEU A 265 18.33 -22.69 7.28
CA LEU A 265 18.25 -21.62 8.28
C LEU A 265 16.89 -21.55 8.97
N PHE A 266 15.86 -22.19 8.41
CA PHE A 266 14.52 -22.17 9.00
C PHE A 266 14.40 -23.14 10.16
N THR A 267 13.78 -22.67 11.24
CA THR A 267 13.38 -23.48 12.39
C THR A 267 11.89 -23.83 12.37
N ASP A 268 11.09 -23.02 11.68
CA ASP A 268 9.65 -23.24 11.49
C ASP A 268 9.39 -23.83 10.09
N GLU A 269 8.90 -25.07 10.08
CA GLU A 269 8.61 -25.83 8.85
C GLU A 269 7.44 -25.26 8.04
N TYR A 270 6.60 -24.39 8.64
CA TYR A 270 5.46 -23.76 7.98
C TYR A 270 5.67 -22.28 7.66
N ASN A 271 6.91 -21.79 7.75
CA ASN A 271 7.20 -20.41 7.38
C ASN A 271 6.86 -20.17 5.88
N PRO A 272 6.07 -19.13 5.54
CA PRO A 272 5.64 -18.88 4.15
C PRO A 272 6.79 -18.80 3.13
N PHE A 273 7.97 -18.31 3.53
CA PHE A 273 9.13 -18.23 2.63
C PHE A 273 9.63 -19.60 2.18
N LEU A 274 9.47 -20.66 2.99
CA LEU A 274 9.76 -22.02 2.54
C LEU A 274 8.86 -22.42 1.37
N GLY A 275 7.58 -22.05 1.42
CA GLY A 275 6.65 -22.27 0.32
C GLY A 275 7.12 -21.60 -0.97
N TYR A 276 7.58 -20.35 -0.90
CA TYR A 276 8.11 -19.64 -2.06
C TYR A 276 9.41 -20.27 -2.59
N ILE A 277 10.32 -20.66 -1.69
CA ILE A 277 11.57 -21.33 -2.07
C ILE A 277 11.28 -22.68 -2.76
N TYR A 278 10.34 -23.47 -2.25
CA TYR A 278 9.96 -24.74 -2.88
C TYR A 278 9.29 -24.53 -4.24
N ASN A 279 8.47 -23.50 -4.42
CA ASN A 279 7.98 -23.12 -5.75
C ASN A 279 9.13 -22.83 -6.72
N ASN A 280 10.13 -22.05 -6.29
CA ASN A 280 11.25 -21.70 -7.16
C ASN A 280 12.17 -22.90 -7.46
N LEU A 281 12.37 -23.81 -6.49
CA LEU A 281 13.06 -25.09 -6.73
C LEU A 281 12.28 -25.98 -7.70
N GLY A 282 10.94 -26.01 -7.60
CA GLY A 282 10.09 -26.70 -8.55
C GLY A 282 10.22 -26.13 -9.96
N GLU A 283 10.24 -24.79 -10.11
CA GLU A 283 10.46 -24.12 -11.40
C GLU A 283 11.82 -24.48 -12.01
N ILE A 284 12.88 -24.51 -11.20
CA ILE A 284 14.22 -24.94 -11.66
C ILE A 284 14.15 -26.38 -12.18
N ASN A 285 13.55 -27.31 -11.42
CA ASN A 285 13.45 -28.72 -11.81
C ASN A 285 12.57 -28.93 -13.05
N MET A 286 11.52 -28.13 -13.20
CA MET A 286 10.69 -28.10 -14.40
C MET A 286 11.53 -27.70 -15.63
N LYS A 287 12.36 -26.65 -15.51
CA LYS A 287 13.26 -26.19 -16.59
C LYS A 287 14.39 -27.16 -16.91
N THR A 288 14.88 -27.92 -15.93
CA THR A 288 15.90 -28.96 -16.12
C THR A 288 15.33 -30.32 -16.52
N LYS A 289 14.01 -30.40 -16.78
CA LYS A 289 13.26 -31.61 -17.20
C LYS A 289 13.21 -32.74 -16.17
N SER A 290 13.30 -32.39 -14.89
CA SER A 290 13.08 -33.29 -13.76
C SER A 290 11.63 -33.17 -13.27
N THR A 291 10.66 -33.62 -14.08
CA THR A 291 9.22 -33.42 -13.87
C THR A 291 8.72 -33.92 -12.51
N ASP A 292 9.09 -35.14 -12.11
CA ASP A 292 8.60 -35.73 -10.85
C ASP A 292 9.06 -34.93 -9.63
N LEU A 293 10.33 -34.50 -9.65
CA LEU A 293 10.91 -33.70 -8.57
C LEU A 293 10.32 -32.28 -8.54
N ALA A 294 9.99 -31.71 -9.71
CA ALA A 294 9.28 -30.43 -9.79
C ALA A 294 7.91 -30.51 -9.10
N LEU A 295 7.14 -31.55 -9.39
CA LEU A 295 5.83 -31.77 -8.77
C LEU A 295 5.94 -31.98 -7.25
N GLU A 296 6.91 -32.75 -6.79
CA GLU A 296 7.18 -32.95 -5.35
C GLU A 296 7.44 -31.61 -4.64
N TYR A 297 8.25 -30.73 -5.25
CA TYR A 297 8.51 -29.40 -4.69
C TYR A 297 7.27 -28.51 -4.70
N PHE A 298 6.48 -28.51 -5.78
CA PHE A 298 5.23 -27.76 -5.82
C PHE A 298 4.21 -28.25 -4.79
N ASP A 299 4.12 -29.55 -4.54
CA ASP A 299 3.22 -30.11 -3.51
C ASP A 299 3.67 -29.73 -2.10
N LYS A 300 4.99 -29.72 -1.83
CA LYS A 300 5.54 -29.19 -0.57
C LYS A 300 5.22 -27.70 -0.40
N ALA A 301 5.39 -26.92 -1.46
CA ALA A 301 5.05 -25.50 -1.45
C ALA A 301 3.57 -25.29 -1.16
N GLN A 302 2.69 -26.05 -1.82
CA GLN A 302 1.24 -25.96 -1.65
C GLN A 302 0.84 -26.22 -0.20
N LEU A 303 1.35 -27.30 0.41
CA LEU A 303 1.06 -27.67 1.80
C LEU A 303 1.42 -26.55 2.79
N ILE A 304 2.57 -25.89 2.58
CA ILE A 304 3.01 -24.79 3.44
C ILE A 304 2.11 -23.58 3.25
N ILE A 305 1.91 -23.15 2.00
CA ILE A 305 1.14 -21.95 1.65
C ILE A 305 -0.32 -22.07 2.09
N GLU A 306 -0.97 -23.23 1.96
CA GLU A 306 -2.34 -23.45 2.45
C GLU A 306 -2.48 -23.23 3.96
N LYS A 307 -1.42 -23.51 4.73
CA LYS A 307 -1.43 -23.39 6.19
C LYS A 307 -0.99 -22.01 6.69
N SER A 308 -0.12 -21.32 5.94
CA SER A 308 0.53 -20.10 6.44
C SER A 308 0.26 -18.84 5.62
N ASP A 309 -0.13 -18.95 4.35
CA ASP A 309 -0.31 -17.81 3.46
C ASP A 309 -1.30 -18.10 2.31
N ILE A 310 -2.53 -18.47 2.66
CA ILE A 310 -3.56 -18.87 1.69
C ILE A 310 -3.83 -17.81 0.61
N GLU A 311 -3.55 -16.54 0.88
CA GLU A 311 -3.69 -15.46 -0.12
C GLU A 311 -2.78 -15.66 -1.34
N ARG A 312 -1.67 -16.40 -1.17
CA ARG A 312 -0.66 -16.68 -2.21
C ARG A 312 -0.80 -18.06 -2.86
N ILE A 313 -1.86 -18.83 -2.55
CA ILE A 313 -2.03 -20.19 -3.09
C ILE A 313 -2.09 -20.22 -4.62
N SER A 314 -2.62 -19.17 -5.25
CA SER A 314 -2.65 -19.02 -6.71
C SER A 314 -1.25 -19.12 -7.31
N HIS A 315 -0.20 -18.75 -6.57
CA HIS A 315 1.17 -18.77 -7.06
C HIS A 315 1.65 -20.19 -7.35
N THR A 316 1.47 -21.08 -6.39
CA THR A 316 1.81 -22.50 -6.53
C THR A 316 0.96 -23.17 -7.60
N LEU A 317 -0.34 -22.86 -7.67
CA LEU A 317 -1.24 -23.44 -8.66
C LEU A 317 -0.86 -23.05 -10.10
N ILE A 318 -0.39 -21.81 -10.32
CA ILE A 318 0.16 -21.38 -11.61
C ILE A 318 1.39 -22.22 -11.99
N TYR A 319 2.33 -22.45 -11.07
CA TYR A 319 3.49 -23.29 -11.35
C TYR A 319 3.12 -24.74 -11.69
N LYS A 320 2.15 -25.33 -10.99
CA LYS A 320 1.63 -26.66 -11.30
C LYS A 320 0.97 -26.70 -12.67
N ALA A 321 0.19 -25.67 -13.02
CA ALA A 321 -0.42 -25.56 -14.34
C ALA A 321 0.62 -25.47 -15.47
N GLU A 322 1.70 -24.69 -15.28
CA GLU A 322 2.84 -24.61 -16.21
C GLU A 322 3.49 -25.98 -16.41
N LEU A 323 3.71 -26.75 -15.33
CA LEU A 323 4.25 -28.09 -15.39
C LEU A 323 3.36 -29.04 -16.21
N PHE A 324 2.04 -29.01 -15.97
CA PHE A 324 1.09 -29.83 -16.73
C PHE A 324 1.04 -29.45 -18.21
N ILE A 325 1.12 -28.17 -18.56
CA ILE A 325 1.25 -27.74 -19.96
C ILE A 325 2.52 -28.32 -20.59
N GLN A 326 3.65 -28.26 -19.89
CA GLN A 326 4.92 -28.81 -20.37
C GLN A 326 4.86 -30.32 -20.62
N ASN A 327 4.06 -31.04 -19.83
CA ASN A 327 3.83 -32.48 -19.99
C ASN A 327 2.74 -32.82 -21.04
N ASN A 328 2.07 -31.81 -21.61
CA ASN A 328 0.88 -31.94 -22.47
C ASN A 328 -0.39 -32.45 -21.75
N ASP A 329 -0.44 -32.34 -20.43
CA ASP A 329 -1.60 -32.66 -19.60
C ASP A 329 -2.55 -31.45 -19.52
N TYR A 330 -3.06 -31.00 -20.68
CA TYR A 330 -3.85 -29.78 -20.80
C TYR A 330 -5.17 -29.77 -19.99
N SER A 331 -5.72 -30.95 -19.68
CA SER A 331 -6.91 -31.07 -18.83
C SER A 331 -6.61 -30.70 -17.37
N GLU A 332 -5.52 -31.23 -16.81
CA GLU A 332 -5.07 -30.87 -15.46
C GLU A 332 -4.56 -29.43 -15.42
N ALA A 333 -3.83 -28.99 -16.44
CA ALA A 333 -3.41 -27.60 -16.55
C ALA A 333 -4.60 -26.63 -16.48
N LEU A 334 -5.70 -26.93 -17.19
CA LEU A 334 -6.91 -26.12 -17.16
C LEU A 334 -7.55 -26.08 -15.78
N LEU A 335 -7.61 -27.22 -15.08
CA LEU A 335 -8.14 -27.31 -13.72
C LEU A 335 -7.34 -26.41 -12.77
N GLN A 336 -6.01 -26.57 -12.74
CA GLN A 336 -5.12 -25.78 -11.90
C GLN A 336 -5.20 -24.29 -12.23
N THR A 337 -5.22 -23.93 -13.53
CA THR A 337 -5.28 -22.54 -13.99
C THR A 337 -6.59 -21.86 -13.56
N VAL A 338 -7.73 -22.54 -13.72
CA VAL A 338 -9.04 -21.99 -13.31
C VAL A 338 -9.10 -21.78 -11.79
N GLN A 339 -8.57 -22.74 -11.01
CA GLN A 339 -8.47 -22.59 -9.56
C GLN A 339 -7.56 -21.42 -9.17
N ALA A 340 -6.39 -21.29 -9.80
CA ALA A 340 -5.46 -20.19 -9.56
C ALA A 340 -6.10 -18.82 -9.85
N ILE A 341 -6.82 -18.69 -10.96
CA ILE A 341 -7.56 -17.47 -11.34
C ILE A 341 -8.63 -17.15 -10.30
N ALA A 342 -9.37 -18.15 -9.80
CA ALA A 342 -10.39 -17.92 -8.78
C ALA A 342 -9.80 -17.33 -7.50
N TYR A 343 -8.68 -17.90 -7.01
CA TYR A 343 -7.97 -17.38 -5.85
C TYR A 343 -7.34 -16.00 -6.10
N ALA A 344 -6.71 -15.80 -7.26
CA ALA A 344 -6.14 -14.50 -7.63
C ALA A 344 -7.22 -13.40 -7.67
N LYS A 345 -8.42 -13.70 -8.18
CA LYS A 345 -9.57 -12.79 -8.13
C LYS A 345 -10.05 -12.52 -6.71
N SER A 346 -10.20 -13.55 -5.87
CA SER A 346 -10.69 -13.37 -4.49
C SER A 346 -9.73 -12.53 -3.65
N PHE A 347 -8.42 -12.66 -3.89
CA PHE A 347 -7.38 -11.93 -3.16
C PHE A 347 -6.85 -10.68 -3.88
N LYS A 348 -7.43 -10.31 -5.03
CA LYS A 348 -7.03 -9.15 -5.85
C LYS A 348 -5.52 -9.15 -6.18
N ASP A 349 -5.01 -10.30 -6.61
CA ASP A 349 -3.64 -10.48 -7.08
C ASP A 349 -3.59 -10.36 -8.61
N ASP A 350 -3.46 -9.12 -9.10
CA ASP A 350 -3.49 -8.79 -10.53
C ASP A 350 -2.35 -9.48 -11.31
N GLU A 351 -1.19 -9.67 -10.68
CA GLU A 351 -0.03 -10.32 -11.30
C GLU A 351 -0.33 -11.78 -11.63
N TYR A 352 -0.82 -12.54 -10.65
CA TYR A 352 -1.12 -13.96 -10.86
C TYR A 352 -2.43 -14.18 -11.61
N LEU A 353 -3.31 -13.18 -11.62
CA LEU A 353 -4.46 -13.16 -12.51
C LEU A 353 -4.02 -13.04 -13.98
N TYR A 354 -3.08 -12.13 -14.28
CA TYR A 354 -2.50 -11.99 -15.62
C TYR A 354 -1.73 -13.24 -16.06
N ARG A 355 -0.93 -13.84 -15.17
CA ARG A 355 -0.26 -15.13 -15.44
C ARG A 355 -1.27 -16.24 -15.73
N GLY A 356 -2.34 -16.34 -14.94
CA GLY A 356 -3.41 -17.31 -15.18
C GLY A 356 -4.06 -17.17 -16.55
N TYR A 357 -4.38 -15.95 -16.97
CA TYR A 357 -4.89 -15.73 -18.33
C TYR A 357 -3.87 -16.10 -19.41
N THR A 358 -2.58 -15.92 -19.15
CA THR A 358 -1.50 -16.31 -20.09
C THR A 358 -1.43 -17.83 -20.25
N LEU A 359 -1.70 -18.59 -19.19
CA LEU A 359 -1.84 -20.05 -19.30
C LEU A 359 -3.13 -20.46 -20.01
N LEU A 360 -4.24 -19.75 -19.79
CA LEU A 360 -5.47 -20.00 -20.55
C LEU A 360 -5.28 -19.76 -22.05
N GLU A 361 -4.43 -18.82 -22.44
CA GLU A 361 -4.07 -18.64 -23.85
C GLU A 361 -3.50 -19.94 -24.45
N SER A 362 -2.43 -20.51 -23.87
CA SER A 362 -1.80 -21.72 -24.42
C SER A 362 -2.75 -22.93 -24.40
N ILE A 363 -3.55 -23.04 -23.34
CA ILE A 363 -4.54 -24.12 -23.20
C ILE A 363 -5.64 -23.99 -24.26
N TYR A 364 -6.19 -22.80 -24.48
CA TYR A 364 -7.27 -22.61 -25.45
C TYR A 364 -6.78 -22.63 -26.90
N GLU A 365 -5.52 -22.27 -27.16
CA GLU A 365 -4.88 -22.53 -28.45
C GLU A 365 -4.81 -24.04 -28.73
N HIS A 366 -4.38 -24.85 -27.76
CA HIS A 366 -4.34 -26.31 -27.90
C HIS A 366 -5.71 -26.91 -28.21
N TYR A 367 -6.75 -26.46 -27.49
CA TYR A 367 -8.13 -26.91 -27.72
C TYR A 367 -8.81 -26.27 -28.94
N ASN A 368 -8.15 -25.37 -29.66
CA ASN A 368 -8.73 -24.55 -30.72
C ASN A 368 -10.02 -23.82 -30.27
N ASN A 369 -10.10 -23.41 -29.01
CA ASN A 369 -11.25 -22.72 -28.45
C ASN A 369 -11.11 -21.20 -28.63
N THR A 370 -11.41 -20.72 -29.83
CA THR A 370 -11.23 -19.31 -30.21
C THR A 370 -12.07 -18.36 -29.36
N GLU A 371 -13.29 -18.74 -28.96
CA GLU A 371 -14.18 -17.89 -28.15
C GLU A 371 -13.57 -17.62 -26.77
N LYS A 372 -13.14 -18.67 -26.06
CA LYS A 372 -12.52 -18.52 -24.74
C LYS A 372 -11.14 -17.85 -24.81
N LEU A 373 -10.39 -18.08 -25.88
CA LEU A 373 -9.12 -17.40 -26.15
C LEU A 373 -9.31 -15.88 -26.29
N GLN A 374 -10.31 -15.44 -27.07
CA GLN A 374 -10.66 -14.02 -27.18
C GLN A 374 -11.04 -13.42 -25.82
N GLN A 375 -11.76 -14.18 -24.99
CA GLN A 375 -12.12 -13.71 -23.65
C GLN A 375 -10.89 -13.52 -22.76
N ALA A 376 -9.96 -14.49 -22.75
CA ALA A 376 -8.71 -14.37 -21.99
C ALA A 376 -7.91 -13.12 -22.38
N TYR A 377 -7.83 -12.81 -23.68
CA TYR A 377 -7.18 -11.58 -24.16
C TYR A 377 -7.90 -10.29 -23.73
N LYS A 378 -9.23 -10.27 -23.73
CA LYS A 378 -9.99 -9.11 -23.22
C LYS A 378 -9.75 -8.92 -21.73
N ASP A 379 -9.72 -10.01 -20.96
CA ASP A 379 -9.45 -9.97 -19.53
C ASP A 379 -8.02 -9.46 -19.25
N MET A 380 -7.02 -9.91 -20.00
CA MET A 380 -5.65 -9.35 -19.94
C MET A 380 -5.61 -7.86 -20.23
N LEU A 381 -6.27 -7.40 -21.31
CA LEU A 381 -6.31 -5.98 -21.66
C LEU A 381 -6.94 -5.13 -20.56
N SER A 382 -7.98 -5.64 -19.88
CA SER A 382 -8.62 -4.95 -18.76
C SER A 382 -7.67 -4.78 -17.56
N LEU A 383 -6.82 -5.77 -17.28
CA LEU A 383 -5.82 -5.67 -16.21
C LEU A 383 -4.73 -4.64 -16.53
N LEU A 384 -4.37 -4.54 -17.81
CA LEU A 384 -3.38 -3.59 -18.29
C LEU A 384 -3.97 -2.19 -18.51
N GLU A 385 -5.27 -1.97 -18.31
CA GLU A 385 -5.85 -0.63 -18.48
C GLU A 385 -5.16 0.38 -17.53
N GLY A 386 -4.74 1.53 -18.09
CA GLY A 386 -4.03 2.57 -17.34
C GLY A 386 -2.55 2.30 -17.03
N THR A 387 -2.00 1.14 -17.40
CA THR A 387 -0.55 0.86 -17.28
C THR A 387 0.28 1.47 -18.42
N SER A 388 1.58 1.68 -18.20
CA SER A 388 2.52 2.10 -19.24
C SER A 388 3.01 0.96 -20.16
N ASP A 389 2.58 -0.29 -19.94
CA ASP A 389 3.00 -1.46 -20.72
C ASP A 389 2.31 -1.51 -22.10
N LYS A 390 2.83 -0.70 -23.03
CA LYS A 390 2.37 -0.64 -24.41
C LYS A 390 2.69 -1.93 -25.17
N ASP A 391 3.83 -2.54 -24.90
CA ASP A 391 4.30 -3.71 -25.63
C ASP A 391 3.36 -4.92 -25.44
N SER A 392 2.95 -5.21 -24.20
CA SER A 392 2.00 -6.29 -23.93
C SER A 392 0.63 -6.00 -24.55
N LYS A 393 0.14 -4.75 -24.44
CA LYS A 393 -1.14 -4.34 -25.06
C LYS A 393 -1.11 -4.49 -26.57
N MET A 394 -0.04 -4.06 -27.23
CA MET A 394 0.16 -4.21 -28.67
C MET A 394 0.17 -5.68 -29.08
N LYS A 395 0.89 -6.54 -28.35
CA LYS A 395 0.91 -7.99 -28.59
C LYS A 395 -0.50 -8.61 -28.50
N ILE A 396 -1.27 -8.25 -27.48
CA ILE A 396 -2.62 -8.78 -27.30
C ILE A 396 -3.57 -8.27 -28.40
N HIS A 397 -3.51 -6.98 -28.76
CA HIS A 397 -4.29 -6.45 -29.88
C HIS A 397 -3.91 -7.07 -31.22
N ALA A 398 -2.64 -7.37 -31.46
CA ALA A 398 -2.19 -8.08 -32.66
C ALA A 398 -2.79 -9.50 -32.71
N LYS A 399 -2.75 -10.24 -31.60
CA LYS A 399 -3.38 -11.57 -31.47
C LYS A 399 -4.88 -11.52 -31.74
N LEU A 400 -5.60 -10.56 -31.15
CA LEU A 400 -7.03 -10.34 -31.40
C LEU A 400 -7.34 -9.96 -32.86
N SER A 401 -6.46 -9.19 -33.51
CA SER A 401 -6.59 -8.84 -34.93
C SER A 401 -6.46 -10.07 -35.82
N ILE A 402 -5.47 -10.94 -35.53
CA ILE A 402 -5.27 -12.21 -36.26
C ILE A 402 -6.50 -13.11 -36.14
N ILE A 403 -7.06 -13.24 -34.93
CA ILE A 403 -8.28 -14.01 -34.71
C ILE A 403 -9.46 -13.41 -35.48
N SER A 404 -9.67 -12.10 -35.38
CA SER A 404 -10.77 -11.40 -36.07
C SER A 404 -10.68 -11.53 -37.58
N MET A 405 -9.46 -11.53 -38.13
CA MET A 405 -9.20 -11.77 -39.55
C MET A 405 -9.57 -13.19 -39.97
N LYS A 406 -9.20 -14.22 -39.18
CA LYS A 406 -9.58 -15.62 -39.43
C LYS A 406 -11.11 -15.82 -39.37
N ASP A 407 -11.78 -15.10 -38.49
CA ASP A 407 -13.25 -15.10 -38.35
C ASP A 407 -13.98 -14.25 -39.41
N ASN A 408 -13.26 -13.62 -40.34
CA ASN A 408 -13.79 -12.68 -41.34
C ASN A 408 -14.55 -11.47 -40.74
N LYS A 409 -14.19 -11.06 -39.51
CA LYS A 409 -14.73 -9.90 -38.79
C LYS A 409 -13.82 -8.68 -39.01
N LEU A 410 -13.83 -8.16 -40.23
CA LEU A 410 -12.89 -7.11 -40.67
C LEU A 410 -12.99 -5.80 -39.87
N ASP A 411 -14.20 -5.39 -39.46
CA ASP A 411 -14.38 -4.17 -38.66
C ASP A 411 -13.70 -4.25 -37.29
N ILE A 412 -13.80 -5.42 -36.64
CA ILE A 412 -13.18 -5.68 -35.33
C ILE A 412 -11.66 -5.74 -35.49
N CYS A 413 -11.17 -6.38 -36.55
CA CYS A 413 -9.75 -6.40 -36.90
C CYS A 413 -9.21 -4.98 -37.07
N LEU A 414 -9.89 -4.15 -37.87
CA LEU A 414 -9.49 -2.75 -38.10
C LEU A 414 -9.46 -1.96 -36.79
N ASN A 415 -10.41 -2.19 -35.89
CA ASN A 415 -10.43 -1.51 -34.59
C ASN A 415 -9.20 -1.86 -33.73
N HIS A 416 -8.84 -3.14 -33.65
CA HIS A 416 -7.64 -3.56 -32.92
C HIS A 416 -6.35 -3.04 -33.56
N LEU A 417 -6.26 -3.02 -34.89
CA LEU A 417 -5.11 -2.43 -35.59
C LEU A 417 -5.00 -0.91 -35.33
N LYS A 418 -6.12 -0.18 -35.28
CA LYS A 418 -6.12 1.24 -34.91
C LYS A 418 -5.60 1.46 -33.49
N ASN A 419 -5.98 0.60 -32.54
CA ASN A 419 -5.44 0.68 -31.18
C ASN A 419 -3.92 0.49 -31.14
N ILE A 420 -3.38 -0.42 -31.95
CA ILE A 420 -1.92 -0.61 -32.06
C ILE A 420 -1.24 0.64 -32.62
N VAL A 421 -1.81 1.25 -33.67
CA VAL A 421 -1.23 2.45 -34.31
C VAL A 421 -1.27 3.68 -33.39
N ASN A 422 -2.24 3.76 -32.49
CA ASN A 422 -2.44 4.90 -31.61
C ASN A 422 -1.69 4.81 -30.26
N MET A 423 -1.04 3.67 -29.96
CA MET A 423 -0.21 3.48 -28.76
C MET A 423 1.21 4.00 -29.00
#